data_AF-A0A0Q8VWU1-F1
#
_entry.id   AF-A0A0Q8VWU1-F1
#
_cell.length_a   1.000
_cell.length_b   1.000
_cell.length_c   1.000
_cell.angle_alpha   90.00
_cell.angle_beta   90.00
_cell.angle_gamma   90.00
#
_symmetry.space_group_name_H-M   'P 1'
#
loop_
_entity.id
_entity.type
_entity.pdbx_description
1 polymer ?
#
loop_
_entity_poly.entity_id
_entity_poly.type
_entity_poly.pdbx_seq_one_letter_code
_entity_poly.pdbx_strand_id
1 'polypeptide(L)'
;MFVAGWAGLAVLLAGAFLAALGALNLTIYGSSSFIERYLTAIANDDIAEASTTPGVALDEAELAALGLPANVSTAMLRTGVVESGPEDVRITNDVAHDDGTHTVTATYRLEDAIIESSFDVRPIEPLYGVLNRWEFAVSPLAVIDVTAAHNPTFTVGTLTLDARATKSGEELTAFTQVTPYIAIAPAVYEFSYTSPLLEAVPVTLQADVSARAGVTVDAQPTAAFVERVQVKVDEFLNECAAQPVLQPAECPFGIEIDDRVVGDPVWSIVSMPLVTLTPGESSFDMPPTEGVAHISVEVQSLFDGHRYTLEEDRTFSLALSATIAPDGNIAIQLR
;
A
#
# COMPACT_ATOMS: atom_id res chain seq x y z
N MET A 1 -11.57 -63.54 -45.89
CA MET A 1 -10.35 -63.33 -45.06
C MET A 1 -9.97 -61.85 -44.96
N PHE A 2 -10.02 -61.06 -46.03
CA PHE A 2 -9.66 -59.63 -46.01
C PHE A 2 -10.56 -58.74 -45.14
N VAL A 3 -11.90 -58.91 -45.18
CA VAL A 3 -12.84 -58.08 -44.39
C VAL A 3 -12.67 -58.25 -42.88
N ALA A 4 -12.38 -59.47 -42.42
CA ALA A 4 -12.11 -59.74 -41.00
C ALA A 4 -10.78 -59.12 -40.53
N GLY A 5 -9.77 -59.07 -41.40
CA GLY A 5 -8.49 -58.39 -41.11
C GLY A 5 -8.65 -56.88 -41.00
N TRP A 6 -9.40 -56.26 -41.93
CA TRP A 6 -9.70 -54.82 -41.87
C TRP A 6 -10.59 -54.44 -40.69
N ALA A 7 -11.57 -55.28 -40.34
CA ALA A 7 -12.39 -55.08 -39.14
C ALA A 7 -11.54 -55.18 -37.86
N GLY A 8 -10.65 -56.17 -37.76
CA GLY A 8 -9.73 -56.28 -36.63
C GLY A 8 -8.78 -55.08 -36.51
N LEU A 9 -8.24 -54.61 -37.64
CA LEU A 9 -7.40 -53.40 -37.66
C LEU A 9 -8.20 -52.15 -37.23
N ALA A 10 -9.44 -52.00 -37.69
CA ALA A 10 -10.29 -50.88 -37.31
C ALA A 10 -10.60 -50.86 -35.80
N VAL A 11 -10.88 -52.02 -35.20
CA VAL A 11 -11.10 -52.14 -33.74
C VAL A 11 -9.83 -51.80 -32.96
N LEU A 12 -8.66 -52.28 -33.41
CA LEU A 12 -7.38 -51.96 -32.77
C LEU A 12 -7.06 -50.46 -32.85
N LEU A 13 -7.27 -49.84 -34.01
CA LEU A 13 -7.08 -48.40 -34.19
C LEU A 13 -8.03 -47.58 -33.31
N ALA A 14 -9.30 -47.98 -33.23
CA ALA A 14 -10.28 -47.32 -32.37
C ALA A 14 -9.89 -47.46 -30.89
N GLY A 15 -9.46 -48.65 -30.44
CA GLY A 15 -8.97 -48.87 -29.08
C GLY A 15 -7.73 -48.04 -28.75
N ALA A 16 -6.76 -47.97 -29.67
CA ALA A 16 -5.57 -47.14 -29.50
C ALA A 16 -5.91 -45.65 -29.44
N PHE A 17 -6.86 -45.19 -30.26
CA PHE A 17 -7.33 -43.81 -30.25
C PHE A 17 -8.04 -43.44 -28.93
N LEU A 18 -8.94 -44.30 -28.42
CA LEU A 18 -9.60 -44.09 -27.13
C LEU A 18 -8.61 -44.11 -25.97
N ALA A 19 -7.63 -45.02 -26.00
CA ALA A 19 -6.55 -45.05 -25.01
C ALA A 19 -5.70 -43.77 -25.05
N ALA A 20 -5.40 -43.25 -26.24
CA ALA A 20 -4.69 -41.99 -26.39
C ALA A 20 -5.51 -40.80 -25.86
N LEU A 21 -6.82 -40.74 -26.14
CA LEU A 21 -7.72 -39.73 -25.57
C LEU A 21 -7.78 -39.81 -24.04
N GLY A 22 -7.88 -41.01 -23.48
CA GLY A 22 -7.83 -41.21 -22.03
C GLY A 22 -6.51 -40.71 -21.43
N ALA A 23 -5.37 -41.05 -22.05
CA ALA A 23 -4.06 -40.58 -21.61
C ALA A 23 -3.93 -39.05 -21.69
N LEU A 24 -4.47 -38.42 -22.73
CA LEU A 24 -4.53 -36.97 -22.88
C LEU A 24 -5.37 -36.32 -21.76
N ASN A 25 -6.52 -36.90 -21.44
CA ASN A 25 -7.40 -36.43 -20.36
C ASN A 25 -6.82 -36.61 -18.96
N LEU A 26 -5.89 -37.55 -18.77
CA LEU A 26 -5.20 -37.75 -17.50
C LEU A 26 -3.94 -36.88 -17.36
N THR A 27 -3.29 -36.52 -18.46
CA THR A 27 -1.97 -35.85 -18.42
C THR A 27 -2.00 -34.37 -18.80
N ILE A 28 -2.80 -33.98 -19.79
CA ILE A 28 -2.83 -32.59 -20.31
C ILE A 28 -4.15 -31.91 -19.94
N TYR A 29 -5.26 -32.62 -20.09
CA TYR A 29 -6.61 -32.09 -19.87
C TYR A 29 -7.18 -32.49 -18.50
N GLY A 30 -6.34 -32.97 -17.58
CA GLY A 30 -6.73 -33.31 -16.22
C GLY A 30 -6.90 -32.08 -15.32
N SER A 31 -7.62 -32.27 -14.21
CA SER A 31 -7.79 -31.30 -13.11
C SER A 31 -6.44 -30.90 -12.51
N SER A 32 -5.58 -31.87 -12.22
CA SER A 32 -4.21 -31.64 -11.74
C SER A 32 -3.39 -30.74 -12.69
N SER A 33 -3.39 -31.03 -13.99
CA SER A 33 -2.66 -30.26 -14.99
C SER A 33 -3.23 -28.85 -15.18
N PHE A 34 -4.52 -28.65 -14.91
CA PHE A 34 -5.16 -27.34 -14.92
C PHE A 34 -4.62 -26.46 -13.77
N ILE A 35 -4.54 -26.99 -12.56
CA ILE A 35 -3.94 -26.28 -11.41
C ILE A 35 -2.45 -26.01 -11.63
N GLU A 36 -1.71 -26.99 -12.15
CA GLU A 36 -0.28 -26.82 -12.43
C GLU A 36 -0.01 -25.68 -13.43
N ARG A 37 -0.83 -25.55 -14.48
CA ARG A 37 -0.74 -24.42 -15.42
C ARG A 37 -1.03 -23.08 -14.75
N TYR A 38 -2.07 -23.01 -13.92
CA TYR A 38 -2.40 -21.79 -13.18
C TYR A 38 -1.23 -21.34 -12.29
N LEU A 39 -0.68 -22.26 -11.49
CA LEU A 39 0.47 -21.96 -10.62
C LEU A 39 1.73 -21.61 -11.42
N THR A 40 1.96 -22.29 -12.56
CA THR A 40 3.09 -21.99 -13.45
C THR A 40 2.96 -20.59 -14.08
N ALA A 41 1.76 -20.15 -14.43
CA ALA A 41 1.53 -18.80 -14.93
C ALA A 41 1.91 -17.74 -13.88
N ILE A 42 1.53 -17.95 -12.61
CA ILE A 42 1.94 -17.07 -11.51
C ILE A 42 3.46 -17.11 -11.30
N ALA A 43 4.06 -18.31 -11.31
CA ALA A 43 5.50 -18.50 -11.15
C ALA A 43 6.33 -17.75 -12.23
N ASN A 44 5.78 -17.61 -13.43
CA ASN A 44 6.39 -16.87 -14.54
C ASN A 44 5.98 -15.39 -14.60
N ASP A 45 5.26 -14.89 -13.59
CA ASP A 45 4.68 -13.52 -13.55
C ASP A 45 3.74 -13.21 -14.75
N ASP A 46 3.18 -14.25 -15.37
CA ASP A 46 2.14 -14.12 -16.41
C ASP A 46 0.75 -14.01 -15.78
N ILE A 47 0.52 -12.88 -15.09
CA ILE A 47 -0.72 -12.62 -14.37
C ILE A 47 -1.90 -12.44 -15.33
N ALA A 48 -1.65 -12.05 -16.57
CA ALA A 48 -2.66 -11.98 -17.61
C ALA A 48 -3.19 -13.38 -17.97
N GLU A 49 -2.30 -14.37 -18.14
CA GLU A 49 -2.71 -15.76 -18.34
C GLU A 49 -3.41 -16.32 -17.09
N ALA A 50 -2.83 -16.12 -15.91
CA ALA A 50 -3.41 -16.62 -14.66
C ALA A 50 -4.82 -16.07 -14.41
N SER A 51 -5.04 -14.76 -14.61
CA SER A 51 -6.33 -14.10 -14.37
C SER A 51 -7.43 -14.46 -15.38
N THR A 52 -7.06 -14.94 -16.58
CA THR A 52 -8.01 -15.42 -17.59
C THR A 52 -8.30 -16.91 -17.50
N THR A 53 -7.69 -17.61 -16.55
CA THR A 53 -7.98 -19.02 -16.29
C THR A 53 -9.45 -19.18 -15.88
N PRO A 54 -10.20 -20.13 -16.47
CA PRO A 54 -11.62 -20.32 -16.18
C PRO A 54 -11.93 -20.45 -14.68
N GLY A 55 -12.88 -19.66 -14.18
CA GLY A 55 -13.30 -19.62 -12.78
C GLY A 55 -12.41 -18.77 -11.85
N VAL A 56 -11.36 -18.12 -12.37
CA VAL A 56 -10.54 -17.20 -11.56
C VAL A 56 -11.24 -15.86 -11.34
N ALA A 57 -11.79 -15.26 -12.39
CA ALA A 57 -12.49 -13.99 -12.30
C ALA A 57 -13.77 -14.13 -11.46
N LEU A 58 -13.95 -13.20 -10.51
CA LEU A 58 -15.12 -13.14 -9.63
C LEU A 58 -16.28 -12.43 -10.34
N ASP A 59 -17.48 -12.99 -10.23
CA ASP A 59 -18.71 -12.33 -10.66
C ASP A 59 -19.29 -11.39 -9.58
N GLU A 60 -20.36 -10.66 -9.92
CA GLU A 60 -20.99 -9.70 -8.99
C GLU A 60 -21.56 -10.37 -7.73
N ALA A 61 -22.07 -11.60 -7.83
CA ALA A 61 -22.62 -12.34 -6.70
C ALA A 61 -21.51 -12.83 -5.77
N GLU A 62 -20.38 -13.28 -6.32
CA GLU A 62 -19.19 -13.68 -5.57
C GLU A 62 -18.54 -12.48 -4.88
N LEU A 63 -18.42 -11.34 -5.56
CA LEU A 63 -17.93 -10.09 -4.94
C LEU A 63 -18.83 -9.66 -3.77
N ALA A 64 -20.15 -9.71 -3.95
CA ALA A 64 -21.10 -9.39 -2.88
C ALA A 64 -20.99 -10.36 -1.70
N ALA A 65 -20.77 -11.65 -1.95
CA ALA A 65 -20.55 -12.66 -0.90
C ALA A 65 -19.27 -12.40 -0.09
N LEU A 66 -18.25 -11.82 -0.72
CA LEU A 66 -17.00 -11.38 -0.07
C LEU A 66 -17.12 -10.00 0.62
N GLY A 67 -18.29 -9.35 0.53
CA GLY A 67 -18.51 -8.00 1.06
C GLY A 67 -17.73 -6.92 0.31
N LEU A 68 -17.44 -7.15 -0.98
CA LEU A 68 -16.72 -6.23 -1.84
C LEU A 68 -17.66 -5.43 -2.72
N PRO A 69 -17.33 -4.17 -3.03
CA PRO A 69 -18.12 -3.39 -3.97
C PRO A 69 -17.89 -3.89 -5.41
N ALA A 70 -18.89 -3.72 -6.28
CA ALA A 70 -18.80 -4.13 -7.69
C ALA A 70 -17.67 -3.44 -8.48
N ASN A 71 -17.20 -2.28 -8.00
CA ASN A 71 -16.06 -1.54 -8.55
C ASN A 71 -14.76 -1.75 -7.77
N VAL A 72 -14.60 -2.88 -7.06
CA VAL A 72 -13.34 -3.24 -6.39
C VAL A 72 -12.16 -3.16 -7.36
N SER A 73 -11.01 -2.73 -6.85
CA SER A 73 -9.82 -2.55 -7.69
C SER A 73 -9.23 -3.90 -8.10
N THR A 74 -9.05 -4.08 -9.40
CA THR A 74 -8.30 -5.21 -10.01
C THR A 74 -6.90 -4.80 -10.45
N ALA A 75 -6.42 -3.63 -10.00
CA ALA A 75 -5.15 -3.07 -10.46
C ALA A 75 -3.93 -3.97 -10.14
N MET A 76 -4.04 -4.83 -9.12
CA MET A 76 -3.00 -5.79 -8.74
C MET A 76 -2.98 -7.07 -9.59
N LEU A 77 -3.96 -7.28 -10.47
CA LEU A 77 -3.96 -8.39 -11.43
C LEU A 77 -3.11 -8.06 -12.68
N ARG A 78 -1.84 -7.70 -12.46
CA ARG A 78 -0.89 -7.30 -13.50
C ARG A 78 0.48 -7.88 -13.22
N THR A 79 1.24 -8.13 -14.28
CA THR A 79 2.66 -8.50 -14.23
C THR A 79 3.47 -7.43 -13.50
N GLY A 80 4.49 -7.85 -12.76
CA GLY A 80 5.40 -7.00 -12.00
C GLY A 80 4.84 -6.51 -10.68
N VAL A 81 3.71 -7.04 -10.21
CA VAL A 81 3.11 -6.75 -8.89
C VAL A 81 3.51 -7.82 -7.87
N VAL A 82 3.67 -9.07 -8.30
CA VAL A 82 4.10 -10.19 -7.46
C VAL A 82 5.60 -10.08 -7.20
N GLU A 83 6.00 -10.15 -5.94
CA GLU A 83 7.42 -10.20 -5.53
C GLU A 83 7.96 -11.63 -5.69
N SER A 84 7.20 -12.62 -5.22
CA SER A 84 7.55 -14.04 -5.35
C SER A 84 6.32 -14.88 -5.65
N GLY A 85 6.39 -15.65 -6.74
CA GLY A 85 5.38 -16.64 -7.13
C GLY A 85 5.69 -18.04 -6.60
N PRO A 86 4.79 -19.02 -6.79
CA PRO A 86 4.98 -20.39 -6.33
C PRO A 86 6.09 -21.09 -7.11
N GLU A 87 7.12 -21.55 -6.41
CA GLU A 87 8.21 -22.34 -6.97
C GLU A 87 8.05 -23.83 -6.63
N ASP A 88 8.75 -24.71 -7.36
CA ASP A 88 8.80 -26.16 -7.07
C ASP A 88 7.40 -26.83 -6.94
N VAL A 89 6.44 -26.38 -7.76
CA VAL A 89 5.05 -26.84 -7.74
C VAL A 89 4.96 -28.36 -7.94
N ARG A 90 4.23 -29.03 -7.05
CA ARG A 90 3.91 -30.46 -7.13
C ARG A 90 2.47 -30.71 -6.72
N ILE A 91 1.73 -31.46 -7.54
CA ILE A 91 0.42 -31.96 -7.15
C ILE A 91 0.61 -33.19 -6.25
N THR A 92 0.03 -33.15 -5.05
CA THR A 92 0.15 -34.24 -4.06
C THR A 92 -1.11 -35.10 -3.99
N ASN A 93 -2.27 -34.53 -4.33
CA ASN A 93 -3.55 -35.23 -4.26
C ASN A 93 -4.57 -34.68 -5.26
N ASP A 94 -5.48 -35.54 -5.72
CA ASP A 94 -6.61 -35.19 -6.59
C ASP A 94 -7.79 -36.09 -6.21
N VAL A 95 -8.79 -35.52 -5.54
CA VAL A 95 -9.94 -36.24 -5.02
C VAL A 95 -11.18 -35.84 -5.79
N ALA A 96 -11.80 -36.80 -6.47
CA ALA A 96 -13.08 -36.63 -7.13
C ALA A 96 -14.24 -36.77 -6.13
N HIS A 97 -15.25 -35.91 -6.27
CA HIS A 97 -16.48 -35.91 -5.47
C HIS A 97 -17.68 -36.42 -6.27
N ASP A 98 -18.76 -36.78 -5.58
CA ASP A 98 -19.97 -37.36 -6.17
C ASP A 98 -20.70 -36.40 -7.14
N ASP A 99 -20.52 -35.08 -6.97
CA ASP A 99 -21.09 -34.04 -7.82
C ASP A 99 -20.24 -33.73 -9.07
N GLY A 100 -19.11 -34.43 -9.23
CA GLY A 100 -18.16 -34.24 -10.31
C GLY A 100 -17.13 -33.14 -10.06
N THR A 101 -17.19 -32.42 -8.94
CA THR A 101 -16.11 -31.51 -8.53
C THR A 101 -14.88 -32.31 -8.10
N HIS A 102 -13.70 -31.70 -8.19
CA HIS A 102 -12.44 -32.26 -7.74
C HIS A 102 -11.76 -31.29 -6.79
N THR A 103 -11.24 -31.80 -5.67
CA THR A 103 -10.32 -31.06 -4.82
C THR A 103 -8.90 -31.50 -5.14
N VAL A 104 -8.13 -30.61 -5.75
CA VAL A 104 -6.72 -30.82 -6.10
C VAL A 104 -5.84 -30.17 -5.06
N THR A 105 -4.92 -30.91 -4.46
CA THR A 105 -3.95 -30.39 -3.50
C THR A 105 -2.59 -30.25 -4.14
N ALA A 106 -2.01 -29.06 -4.02
CA ALA A 106 -0.68 -28.75 -4.52
C ALA A 106 0.21 -28.29 -3.37
N THR A 107 1.48 -28.70 -3.43
CA THR A 107 2.55 -28.18 -2.58
C THR A 107 3.52 -27.38 -3.45
N TYR A 108 3.95 -26.23 -2.95
CA TYR A 108 4.88 -25.33 -3.63
C TYR A 108 5.67 -24.54 -2.59
N ARG A 109 6.73 -23.86 -3.00
CA ARG A 109 7.52 -22.99 -2.15
C ARG A 109 7.20 -21.52 -2.46
N LEU A 110 6.90 -20.73 -1.44
CA LEU A 110 6.85 -19.27 -1.51
C LEU A 110 7.99 -18.75 -0.63
N GLU A 111 8.92 -18.01 -1.23
CA GLU A 111 10.18 -17.62 -0.57
C GLU A 111 10.88 -18.84 0.08
N ASP A 112 10.97 -18.85 1.42
CA ASP A 112 11.58 -19.91 2.24
C ASP A 112 10.57 -20.94 2.79
N ALA A 113 9.26 -20.71 2.60
CA ALA A 113 8.20 -21.53 3.17
C ALA A 113 7.64 -22.53 2.16
N ILE A 114 7.49 -23.80 2.56
CA ILE A 114 6.74 -24.81 1.79
C ILE A 114 5.27 -24.72 2.20
N ILE A 115 4.41 -24.40 1.24
CA ILE A 115 2.98 -24.20 1.42
C ILE A 115 2.24 -25.36 0.75
N GLU A 116 1.16 -25.79 1.38
CA GLU A 116 0.17 -26.71 0.81
C GLU A 116 -1.16 -25.98 0.65
N SER A 117 -1.79 -26.11 -0.51
CA SER A 117 -3.10 -25.50 -0.77
C SER A 117 -3.99 -26.43 -1.58
N SER A 118 -5.29 -26.33 -1.31
CA SER A 118 -6.32 -27.09 -1.99
C SER A 118 -7.14 -26.17 -2.90
N PHE A 119 -7.43 -26.66 -4.10
CA PHE A 119 -8.19 -25.96 -5.13
C PHE A 119 -9.38 -26.79 -5.53
N ASP A 120 -10.58 -26.21 -5.46
CA ASP A 120 -11.80 -26.86 -5.91
C ASP A 120 -12.07 -26.49 -7.37
N VAL A 121 -12.14 -27.50 -8.22
CA VAL A 121 -12.39 -27.36 -9.66
C VAL A 121 -13.58 -28.20 -10.09
N ARG A 122 -14.25 -27.78 -11.15
CA ARG A 122 -15.37 -28.53 -11.73
C ARG A 122 -15.23 -28.67 -13.25
N PRO A 123 -15.74 -29.76 -13.82
CA PRO A 123 -15.70 -29.97 -15.26
C PRO A 123 -16.66 -28.99 -15.96
N ILE A 124 -16.22 -28.48 -17.11
CA ILE A 124 -17.03 -27.68 -18.03
C ILE A 124 -17.16 -28.39 -19.37
N GLU A 125 -17.88 -27.78 -20.32
CA GLU A 125 -18.12 -28.39 -21.63
C GLU A 125 -16.80 -28.85 -22.31
N PRO A 126 -16.67 -30.16 -22.61
CA PRO A 126 -15.45 -30.73 -23.17
C PRO A 126 -15.10 -30.14 -24.53
N LEU A 127 -13.81 -29.91 -24.77
CA LEU A 127 -13.34 -29.50 -26.08
C LEU A 127 -13.51 -30.65 -27.10
N TYR A 128 -14.15 -30.34 -28.24
CA TYR A 128 -14.53 -31.31 -29.27
C TYR A 128 -15.38 -32.49 -28.74
N GLY A 129 -16.04 -32.33 -27.59
CA GLY A 129 -16.88 -33.35 -26.96
C GLY A 129 -16.13 -34.52 -26.31
N VAL A 130 -14.80 -34.51 -26.30
CA VAL A 130 -14.00 -35.64 -25.77
C VAL A 130 -12.83 -35.23 -24.88
N LEU A 131 -12.32 -34.00 -25.01
CA LEU A 131 -11.20 -33.51 -24.22
C LEU A 131 -11.72 -32.73 -23.02
N ASN A 132 -11.32 -33.17 -21.82
CA ASN A 132 -11.77 -32.58 -20.58
C ASN A 132 -11.40 -31.09 -20.50
N ARG A 133 -12.27 -30.32 -19.86
CA ARG A 133 -12.00 -28.92 -19.53
C ARG A 133 -12.48 -28.67 -18.11
N TRP A 134 -11.78 -27.77 -17.44
CA TRP A 134 -11.98 -27.46 -16.03
C TRP A 134 -12.10 -25.96 -15.84
N GLU A 135 -12.80 -25.58 -14.79
CA GLU A 135 -12.78 -24.24 -14.21
C GLU A 135 -12.69 -24.35 -12.70
N PHE A 136 -12.21 -23.29 -12.04
CA PHE A 136 -12.33 -23.18 -10.60
C PHE A 136 -13.80 -23.14 -10.19
N ALA A 137 -14.17 -24.01 -9.25
CA ALA A 137 -15.48 -23.98 -8.60
C ALA A 137 -15.52 -22.88 -7.52
N VAL A 138 -14.36 -22.57 -6.93
CA VAL A 138 -14.13 -21.44 -6.01
C VAL A 138 -12.93 -20.67 -6.53
N SER A 139 -13.08 -19.37 -6.77
CA SER A 139 -11.99 -18.53 -7.24
C SER A 139 -10.79 -18.59 -6.29
N PRO A 140 -9.56 -18.81 -6.79
CA PRO A 140 -8.35 -18.83 -5.98
C PRO A 140 -7.88 -17.42 -5.58
N LEU A 141 -8.48 -16.35 -6.13
CA LEU A 141 -8.03 -14.98 -5.88
C LEU A 141 -8.10 -14.60 -4.40
N ALA A 142 -7.12 -13.82 -3.97
CA ALA A 142 -7.10 -13.24 -2.63
C ALA A 142 -7.66 -11.82 -2.65
N VAL A 143 -8.09 -11.38 -1.47
CA VAL A 143 -8.48 -9.99 -1.19
C VAL A 143 -7.45 -9.38 -0.24
N ILE A 144 -6.81 -8.31 -0.66
CA ILE A 144 -5.85 -7.58 0.17
C ILE A 144 -6.46 -6.23 0.55
N ASP A 145 -6.76 -6.05 1.83
CA ASP A 145 -7.14 -4.76 2.40
C ASP A 145 -5.87 -3.94 2.67
N VAL A 146 -5.56 -3.00 1.77
CA VAL A 146 -4.40 -2.13 1.91
C VAL A 146 -4.78 -0.90 2.72
N THR A 147 -4.10 -0.69 3.84
CA THR A 147 -4.15 0.53 4.64
C THR A 147 -2.97 1.42 4.26
N ALA A 148 -3.21 2.42 3.43
CA ALA A 148 -2.24 3.45 3.10
C ALA A 148 -2.35 4.58 4.16
N ALA A 149 -1.47 4.53 5.16
CA ALA A 149 -1.48 5.46 6.29
C ALA A 149 -0.59 6.67 6.00
N HIS A 150 -1.12 7.87 6.32
CA HIS A 150 -0.45 9.17 6.21
C HIS A 150 -0.03 9.60 4.79
N ASN A 151 -0.27 8.74 3.80
CA ASN A 151 -0.17 9.04 2.38
C ASN A 151 -1.14 8.12 1.61
N PRO A 152 -1.98 8.65 0.72
CA PRO A 152 -2.95 7.84 -0.01
C PRO A 152 -2.32 6.94 -1.09
N THR A 153 -1.05 7.17 -1.42
CA THR A 153 -0.34 6.45 -2.48
C THR A 153 0.59 5.40 -1.88
N PHE A 154 0.66 4.23 -2.50
CA PHE A 154 1.63 3.19 -2.16
C PHE A 154 2.14 2.52 -3.44
N THR A 155 3.25 1.80 -3.31
CA THR A 155 3.86 0.99 -4.35
C THR A 155 3.71 -0.47 -3.98
N VAL A 156 3.36 -1.31 -4.95
CA VAL A 156 3.36 -2.77 -4.83
C VAL A 156 4.07 -3.36 -6.05
N GLY A 157 5.19 -4.05 -5.80
CA GLY A 157 6.15 -4.40 -6.84
C GLY A 157 6.56 -3.17 -7.66
N THR A 158 6.26 -3.18 -8.95
CA THR A 158 6.57 -2.10 -9.91
C THR A 158 5.45 -1.04 -10.06
N LEU A 159 4.31 -1.25 -9.41
CA LEU A 159 3.10 -0.45 -9.62
C LEU A 159 2.85 0.51 -8.45
N THR A 160 2.74 1.79 -8.76
CA THR A 160 2.27 2.80 -7.81
C THR A 160 0.75 3.01 -7.96
N LEU A 161 0.03 2.89 -6.85
CA LEU A 161 -1.43 2.97 -6.76
C LEU A 161 -1.88 4.05 -5.78
N ASP A 162 -3.02 4.68 -6.07
CA ASP A 162 -3.71 5.59 -5.14
C ASP A 162 -4.89 4.83 -4.51
N ALA A 163 -4.87 4.69 -3.18
CA ALA A 163 -5.91 4.04 -2.39
C ALA A 163 -7.27 4.75 -2.47
N ARG A 164 -7.33 5.97 -2.99
CA ARG A 164 -8.57 6.74 -3.16
C ARG A 164 -9.24 6.54 -4.51
N ALA A 165 -8.65 5.79 -5.43
CA ALA A 165 -9.11 5.73 -6.83
C ALA A 165 -10.59 5.35 -7.01
N THR A 166 -11.16 4.58 -6.07
CA THR A 166 -12.57 4.17 -6.08
C THR A 166 -13.47 4.97 -5.14
N LYS A 167 -12.91 5.94 -4.40
CA LYS A 167 -13.59 6.73 -3.38
C LYS A 167 -14.05 8.07 -3.92
N SER A 168 -15.00 8.70 -3.22
CA SER A 168 -15.54 10.01 -3.60
C SER A 168 -16.00 10.82 -2.38
N GLY A 169 -16.20 12.13 -2.56
CA GLY A 169 -16.70 13.00 -1.49
C GLY A 169 -15.72 13.12 -0.32
N GLU A 170 -16.25 13.06 0.90
CA GLU A 170 -15.50 13.26 2.14
C GLU A 170 -14.41 12.19 2.36
N GLU A 171 -14.59 10.98 1.82
CA GLU A 171 -13.63 9.88 1.96
C GLU A 171 -12.25 10.20 1.37
N LEU A 172 -12.18 11.08 0.37
CA LEU A 172 -10.92 11.52 -0.26
C LEU A 172 -10.02 12.31 0.70
N THR A 173 -10.60 12.86 1.76
CA THR A 173 -9.90 13.74 2.71
C THR A 173 -9.30 12.99 3.89
N ALA A 174 -9.65 11.71 4.07
CA ALA A 174 -9.09 10.91 5.16
C ALA A 174 -7.57 10.74 4.99
N PHE A 175 -6.84 10.98 6.07
CA PHE A 175 -5.38 10.92 6.06
C PHE A 175 -4.85 9.47 6.00
N THR A 176 -5.66 8.53 6.49
CA THR A 176 -5.45 7.10 6.30
C THR A 176 -6.54 6.55 5.38
N GLN A 177 -6.12 5.78 4.38
CA GLN A 177 -6.99 5.22 3.36
C GLN A 177 -6.96 3.70 3.42
N VAL A 178 -8.11 3.07 3.66
CA VAL A 178 -8.26 1.61 3.58
C VAL A 178 -9.04 1.25 2.33
N THR A 179 -8.48 0.38 1.48
CA THR A 179 -9.11 -0.02 0.21
C THR A 179 -8.81 -1.49 -0.10
N PRO A 180 -9.84 -2.30 -0.45
CA PRO A 180 -9.63 -3.68 -0.89
C PRO A 180 -9.14 -3.75 -2.33
N TYR A 181 -8.22 -4.67 -2.59
CA TYR A 181 -7.70 -5.02 -3.91
C TYR A 181 -7.84 -6.52 -4.14
N ILE A 182 -8.23 -6.89 -5.37
CA ILE A 182 -8.19 -8.27 -5.82
C ILE A 182 -6.76 -8.59 -6.27
N ALA A 183 -6.21 -9.69 -5.74
CA ALA A 183 -4.83 -10.11 -5.95
C ALA A 183 -4.78 -11.55 -6.44
N ILE A 184 -3.76 -11.87 -7.27
CA ILE A 184 -3.51 -13.25 -7.68
C ILE A 184 -2.99 -14.04 -6.47
N ALA A 185 -3.38 -15.30 -6.33
CA ALA A 185 -2.92 -16.13 -5.23
C ALA A 185 -2.77 -17.58 -5.70
N PRO A 186 -1.78 -18.32 -5.21
CA PRO A 186 -0.88 -17.95 -4.11
C PRO A 186 0.33 -17.11 -4.59
N ALA A 187 0.72 -16.09 -3.84
CA ALA A 187 1.86 -15.23 -4.16
C ALA A 187 2.30 -14.40 -2.94
N VAL A 188 3.54 -13.90 -2.96
CA VAL A 188 4.03 -12.88 -2.01
C VAL A 188 4.07 -11.52 -2.70
N TYR A 189 3.64 -10.50 -1.96
CA TYR A 189 3.63 -9.11 -2.37
C TYR A 189 4.50 -8.28 -1.45
N GLU A 190 5.30 -7.37 -2.00
CA GLU A 190 5.97 -6.33 -1.24
C GLU A 190 5.26 -4.98 -1.46
N PHE A 191 4.92 -4.30 -0.37
CA PHE A 191 4.32 -2.98 -0.37
C PHE A 191 5.29 -1.97 0.22
N SER A 192 5.47 -0.83 -0.43
CA SER A 192 6.38 0.22 0.01
C SER A 192 5.90 1.60 -0.43
N TYR A 193 6.58 2.66 -0.01
CA TYR A 193 6.39 3.98 -0.60
C TYR A 193 7.65 4.81 -0.40
N THR A 194 8.05 5.56 -1.43
CA THR A 194 9.19 6.46 -1.33
C THR A 194 8.96 7.73 -2.14
N SER A 195 9.25 8.86 -1.52
CA SER A 195 9.27 10.18 -2.13
C SER A 195 10.32 11.04 -1.41
N PRO A 196 10.65 12.24 -1.92
CA PRO A 196 11.56 13.13 -1.20
C PRO A 196 11.08 13.52 0.21
N LEU A 197 9.77 13.52 0.47
CA LEU A 197 9.20 14.01 1.73
C LEU A 197 8.72 12.90 2.67
N LEU A 198 8.31 11.77 2.12
CA LEU A 198 7.72 10.67 2.84
C LEU A 198 8.31 9.34 2.38
N GLU A 199 8.48 8.43 3.33
CA GLU A 199 8.99 7.09 3.11
C GLU A 199 8.25 6.10 4.00
N ALA A 200 7.86 4.95 3.44
CA ALA A 200 7.30 3.83 4.18
C ALA A 200 8.27 2.65 4.06
N VAL A 201 8.52 1.99 5.20
CA VAL A 201 9.34 0.77 5.24
C VAL A 201 8.64 -0.32 4.42
N PRO A 202 9.34 -1.06 3.55
CA PRO A 202 8.75 -2.17 2.81
C PRO A 202 8.15 -3.23 3.75
N VAL A 203 6.95 -3.70 3.41
CA VAL A 203 6.22 -4.74 4.14
C VAL A 203 5.82 -5.83 3.17
N THR A 204 6.17 -7.08 3.47
CA THR A 204 5.76 -8.23 2.68
C THR A 204 4.46 -8.85 3.20
N LEU A 205 3.64 -9.39 2.30
CA LEU A 205 2.42 -10.11 2.61
C LEU A 205 2.32 -11.35 1.71
N GLN A 206 2.19 -12.53 2.33
CA GLN A 206 1.80 -13.74 1.63
C GLN A 206 0.27 -13.76 1.44
N ALA A 207 -0.18 -13.85 0.20
CA ALA A 207 -1.57 -14.03 -0.16
C ALA A 207 -1.86 -15.52 -0.40
N ASP A 208 -2.60 -16.12 0.50
CA ASP A 208 -3.07 -17.51 0.38
C ASP A 208 -4.30 -17.59 -0.54
N VAL A 209 -4.55 -18.79 -1.07
CA VAL A 209 -5.68 -19.05 -2.00
C VAL A 209 -7.02 -18.72 -1.33
N SER A 210 -7.86 -17.96 -2.02
CA SER A 210 -9.19 -17.55 -1.55
C SER A 210 -9.20 -16.85 -0.18
N ALA A 211 -8.05 -16.30 0.25
CA ALA A 211 -7.92 -15.66 1.56
C ALA A 211 -8.18 -14.16 1.50
N ARG A 212 -8.50 -13.59 2.66
CA ARG A 212 -8.56 -12.14 2.86
C ARG A 212 -7.56 -11.73 3.93
N ALA A 213 -6.66 -10.82 3.59
CA ALA A 213 -5.60 -10.36 4.48
C ALA A 213 -5.46 -8.84 4.43
N GLY A 214 -4.87 -8.26 5.48
CA GLY A 214 -4.64 -6.83 5.58
C GLY A 214 -3.15 -6.49 5.63
N VAL A 215 -2.77 -5.37 5.02
CA VAL A 215 -1.41 -4.82 5.08
C VAL A 215 -1.47 -3.32 5.35
N THR A 216 -0.50 -2.79 6.09
CA THR A 216 -0.38 -1.35 6.35
C THR A 216 0.91 -0.83 5.73
N VAL A 217 0.78 0.19 4.89
CA VAL A 217 1.89 0.98 4.33
C VAL A 217 1.87 2.31 5.05
N ASP A 218 2.79 2.47 5.99
CA ASP A 218 2.84 3.64 6.88
C ASP A 218 3.91 4.63 6.44
N ALA A 219 3.48 5.74 5.82
CA ALA A 219 4.36 6.76 5.31
C ALA A 219 4.82 7.73 6.42
N GLN A 220 6.12 7.76 6.66
CA GLN A 220 6.75 8.57 7.68
C GLN A 220 7.51 9.76 7.08
N PRO A 221 7.61 10.90 7.80
CA PRO A 221 8.42 12.04 7.37
C PRO A 221 9.89 11.68 7.17
N THR A 222 10.45 12.07 6.03
CA THR A 222 11.89 11.97 5.80
C THR A 222 12.63 13.13 6.48
N ALA A 223 13.95 13.00 6.63
CA ALA A 223 14.80 14.09 7.10
C ALA A 223 14.68 15.35 6.22
N ALA A 224 14.51 15.17 4.91
CA ALA A 224 14.34 16.29 3.98
C ALA A 224 13.00 17.02 4.17
N PHE A 225 11.94 16.33 4.60
CA PHE A 225 10.69 16.99 4.96
C PHE A 225 10.84 17.83 6.23
N VAL A 226 11.44 17.24 7.27
CA VAL A 226 11.74 17.94 8.52
C VAL A 226 12.59 19.18 8.27
N GLU A 227 13.65 19.07 7.44
CA GLU A 227 14.53 20.18 7.09
C GLU A 227 13.79 21.30 6.35
N ARG A 228 12.91 20.97 5.40
CA ARG A 228 12.11 22.00 4.69
C ARG A 228 11.17 22.74 5.62
N VAL A 229 10.57 22.05 6.59
CA VAL A 229 9.74 22.68 7.62
C VAL A 229 10.60 23.53 8.56
N GLN A 230 11.79 23.06 8.95
CA GLN A 230 12.76 23.82 9.75
C GLN A 230 13.11 25.15 9.07
N VAL A 231 13.47 25.14 7.78
CA VAL A 231 13.80 26.37 7.04
C VAL A 231 12.63 27.37 7.09
N LYS A 232 11.39 26.89 6.97
CA LYS A 232 10.20 27.76 7.03
C LYS A 232 9.95 28.32 8.44
N VAL A 233 10.18 27.52 9.47
CA VAL A 233 10.11 27.97 10.86
C VAL A 233 11.20 29.01 11.15
N ASP A 234 12.43 28.78 10.69
CA ASP A 234 13.54 29.70 10.86
C ASP A 234 13.29 31.03 10.12
N GLU A 235 12.82 30.98 8.87
CA GLU A 235 12.41 32.16 8.10
C GLU A 235 11.35 32.97 8.85
N PHE A 236 10.28 32.31 9.32
CA PHE A 236 9.20 32.94 10.08
C PHE A 236 9.69 33.60 11.38
N LEU A 237 10.49 32.90 12.18
CA LEU A 237 11.01 33.44 13.45
C LEU A 237 12.00 34.58 13.23
N ASN A 238 12.77 34.56 12.15
CA ASN A 238 13.64 35.67 11.76
C ASN A 238 12.85 36.88 11.30
N GLU A 239 11.74 36.71 10.56
CA GLU A 239 10.82 37.80 10.21
C GLU A 239 10.18 38.41 11.46
N CYS A 240 9.83 37.59 12.45
CA CYS A 240 9.39 38.04 13.76
C CYS A 240 10.44 38.89 14.47
N ALA A 241 11.70 38.41 14.52
CA ALA A 241 12.80 39.11 15.17
C ALA A 241 13.20 40.42 14.43
N ALA A 242 12.87 40.55 13.15
CA ALA A 242 13.13 41.76 12.38
C ALA A 242 12.14 42.92 12.71
N GLN A 243 11.04 42.65 13.41
CA GLN A 243 10.06 43.67 13.78
C GLN A 243 10.59 44.52 14.96
N PRO A 244 10.78 45.84 14.81
CA PRO A 244 11.32 46.71 15.87
C PRO A 244 10.24 47.11 16.88
N VAL A 245 9.55 46.14 17.48
CA VAL A 245 8.49 46.35 18.48
C VAL A 245 8.65 45.39 19.66
N LEU A 246 8.15 45.76 20.84
CA LEU A 246 8.22 44.90 22.04
C LEU A 246 7.34 43.66 21.94
N GLN A 247 6.28 43.72 21.14
CA GLN A 247 5.36 42.62 20.88
C GLN A 247 5.16 42.48 19.36
N PRO A 248 6.05 41.73 18.67
CA PRO A 248 5.92 41.48 17.26
C PRO A 248 4.56 40.84 16.93
N ALA A 249 3.93 41.31 15.86
CA ALA A 249 2.63 40.83 15.45
C ALA A 249 2.75 39.41 14.89
N GLU A 250 1.81 38.53 15.28
CA GLU A 250 1.76 37.13 14.85
C GLU A 250 2.99 36.30 15.25
N CYS A 251 3.67 36.68 16.34
CA CYS A 251 4.89 36.02 16.80
C CYS A 251 4.72 35.39 18.19
N PRO A 252 5.45 34.29 18.48
CA PRO A 252 5.26 33.53 19.71
C PRO A 252 5.98 34.14 20.94
N PHE A 253 6.65 35.27 20.79
CA PHE A 253 7.40 35.94 21.86
C PHE A 253 7.11 37.44 21.90
N GLY A 254 7.34 38.03 23.07
CA GLY A 254 7.21 39.46 23.31
C GLY A 254 7.62 39.79 24.74
N ILE A 255 7.66 41.07 25.07
CA ILE A 255 7.96 41.56 26.41
C ILE A 255 7.06 42.73 26.78
N GLU A 256 6.74 42.81 28.07
CA GLU A 256 6.17 44.01 28.69
C GLU A 256 7.25 44.66 29.55
N ILE A 257 7.43 45.97 29.39
CA ILE A 257 8.41 46.77 30.12
C ILE A 257 7.66 47.88 30.84
N ASP A 258 7.79 47.95 32.16
CA ASP A 258 7.15 49.00 32.97
C ASP A 258 7.80 50.37 32.78
N ASP A 259 9.11 50.39 32.54
CA ASP A 259 9.89 51.61 32.32
C ASP A 259 9.68 52.22 30.94
N ARG A 260 10.10 53.48 30.76
CA ARG A 260 9.92 54.17 29.49
C ARG A 260 10.91 53.63 28.46
N VAL A 261 10.39 53.06 27.37
CA VAL A 261 11.18 52.70 26.18
C VAL A 261 11.67 53.96 25.47
N VAL A 262 12.98 54.04 25.21
CA VAL A 262 13.63 55.22 24.60
C VAL A 262 14.22 54.92 23.22
N GLY A 263 14.62 53.68 22.96
CA GLY A 263 15.13 53.22 21.66
C GLY A 263 14.25 52.15 21.01
N ASP A 264 14.58 51.79 19.78
CA ASP A 264 13.91 50.70 19.07
C ASP A 264 14.42 49.34 19.60
N PRO A 265 13.53 48.40 19.96
CA PRO A 265 13.94 47.08 20.42
C PRO A 265 14.53 46.26 19.27
N VAL A 266 15.59 45.52 19.58
CA VAL A 266 16.25 44.59 18.66
C VAL A 266 16.04 43.18 19.19
N TRP A 267 15.40 42.35 18.38
CA TRP A 267 15.22 40.93 18.68
C TRP A 267 16.24 40.07 17.92
N SER A 268 16.60 38.96 18.53
CA SER A 268 17.35 37.88 17.89
C SER A 268 16.89 36.53 18.44
N ILE A 269 17.07 35.45 17.68
CA ILE A 269 16.75 34.10 18.16
C ILE A 269 18.04 33.43 18.62
N VAL A 270 18.13 33.15 19.92
CA VAL A 270 19.29 32.48 20.55
C VAL A 270 19.24 30.98 20.29
N SER A 271 18.04 30.40 20.41
CA SER A 271 17.82 28.98 20.19
C SER A 271 16.56 28.79 19.35
N MET A 272 16.74 28.24 18.15
CA MET A 272 15.62 27.84 17.29
C MET A 272 14.96 26.57 17.85
N PRO A 273 13.63 26.47 17.82
CA PRO A 273 12.95 25.21 18.12
C PRO A 273 13.30 24.18 17.03
N LEU A 274 13.77 23.00 17.45
CA LEU A 274 14.07 21.91 16.54
C LEU A 274 12.78 21.26 16.06
N VAL A 275 12.57 21.22 14.75
CA VAL A 275 11.39 20.61 14.15
C VAL A 275 11.45 19.09 14.30
N THR A 276 10.37 18.52 14.83
CA THR A 276 10.09 17.08 14.77
C THR A 276 8.69 16.92 14.21
N LEU A 277 8.51 15.96 13.30
CA LEU A 277 7.22 15.71 12.66
C LEU A 277 6.79 14.29 13.00
N THR A 278 5.59 14.17 13.54
CA THR A 278 4.94 12.89 13.83
C THR A 278 3.58 12.85 13.16
N PRO A 279 3.14 11.70 12.61
CA PRO A 279 1.81 11.63 12.03
C PRO A 279 0.72 11.85 13.10
N GLY A 280 -0.17 12.80 12.85
CA GLY A 280 -1.38 13.07 13.62
C GLY A 280 -2.63 12.53 12.93
N GLU A 281 -3.82 13.03 13.28
CA GLU A 281 -5.08 12.56 12.70
C GLU A 281 -5.28 12.98 11.23
N SER A 282 -4.79 14.17 10.86
CA SER A 282 -5.00 14.76 9.53
C SER A 282 -3.76 15.41 8.91
N SER A 283 -2.65 15.46 9.64
CA SER A 283 -1.44 16.21 9.30
C SER A 283 -0.23 15.62 10.01
N PHE A 284 0.96 16.04 9.62
CA PHE A 284 2.18 15.78 10.38
C PHE A 284 2.36 16.89 11.41
N ASP A 285 2.32 16.54 12.68
CA ASP A 285 2.29 17.47 13.79
C ASP A 285 3.65 17.54 14.48
N MET A 286 4.04 18.76 14.84
CA MET A 286 5.13 19.06 15.74
C MET A 286 4.53 19.41 17.11
N PRO A 287 4.87 18.69 18.18
CA PRO A 287 4.44 19.06 19.52
C PRO A 287 5.01 20.43 19.92
N PRO A 288 4.48 21.08 20.98
CA PRO A 288 5.05 22.31 21.50
C PRO A 288 6.55 22.14 21.81
N THR A 289 7.40 22.84 21.07
CA THR A 289 8.86 22.81 21.20
C THR A 289 9.35 24.18 21.60
N GLU A 290 10.25 24.23 22.58
CA GLU A 290 10.77 25.48 23.12
C GLU A 290 11.81 26.13 22.19
N GLY A 291 11.76 27.45 22.11
CA GLY A 291 12.76 28.32 21.52
C GLY A 291 13.08 29.48 22.48
N VAL A 292 14.17 30.20 22.20
CA VAL A 292 14.61 31.34 23.02
C VAL A 292 14.87 32.54 22.12
N ALA A 293 14.12 33.62 22.36
CA ALA A 293 14.35 34.93 21.75
C ALA A 293 15.07 35.84 22.75
N HIS A 294 15.93 36.71 22.26
CA HIS A 294 16.67 37.68 23.06
C HIS A 294 16.32 39.09 22.60
N ILE A 295 15.97 39.95 23.55
CA ILE A 295 15.70 41.37 23.31
C ILE A 295 16.79 42.25 23.92
N SER A 296 17.25 43.19 23.11
CA SER A 296 18.05 44.34 23.52
C SER A 296 17.27 45.63 23.27
N VAL A 297 17.06 46.46 24.30
CA VAL A 297 16.35 47.75 24.13
C VAL A 297 16.82 48.79 25.14
N GLU A 298 16.96 50.04 24.70
CA GLU A 298 17.25 51.16 25.59
C GLU A 298 15.99 51.64 26.32
N VAL A 299 16.07 51.67 27.65
CA VAL A 299 14.98 52.06 28.54
C VAL A 299 15.43 53.14 29.52
N GLN A 300 14.46 53.90 30.04
CA GLN A 300 14.66 54.90 31.06
C GLN A 300 13.78 54.58 32.26
N SER A 301 14.44 54.43 33.41
CA SER A 301 13.78 54.22 34.71
C SER A 301 12.80 55.35 34.99
N LEU A 302 11.55 55.00 35.31
CA LEU A 302 10.51 55.95 35.71
C LEU A 302 10.72 56.46 37.14
N PHE A 303 11.55 55.79 37.95
CA PHE A 303 11.80 56.15 39.33
C PHE A 303 12.87 57.26 39.48
N ASP A 304 13.99 57.13 38.78
CA ASP A 304 15.15 58.03 38.92
C ASP A 304 15.62 58.67 37.60
N GLY A 305 15.00 58.32 36.47
CA GLY A 305 15.31 58.87 35.16
C GLY A 305 16.62 58.37 34.54
N HIS A 306 17.32 57.41 35.16
CA HIS A 306 18.53 56.82 34.61
C HIS A 306 18.24 55.99 33.35
N ARG A 307 19.16 56.03 32.36
CA ARG A 307 19.04 55.26 31.11
C ARG A 307 19.97 54.06 31.15
N TYR A 308 19.47 52.91 30.74
CA TYR A 308 20.22 51.66 30.65
C TYR A 308 19.70 50.80 29.50
N THR A 309 20.48 49.79 29.11
CA THR A 309 20.06 48.79 28.13
C THR A 309 19.48 47.59 28.87
N LEU A 310 18.24 47.24 28.56
CA LEU A 310 17.62 46.00 28.99
C LEU A 310 18.02 44.90 28.01
N GLU A 311 18.60 43.83 28.53
CA GLU A 311 18.97 42.62 27.80
C GLU A 311 18.26 41.44 28.48
N GLU A 312 17.37 40.74 27.77
CA GLU A 312 16.60 39.66 28.38
C GLU A 312 16.28 38.53 27.40
N ASP A 313 16.37 37.30 27.90
CA ASP A 313 15.97 36.09 27.18
C ASP A 313 14.51 35.76 27.49
N ARG A 314 13.73 35.52 26.43
CA ARG A 314 12.34 35.11 26.47
C ARG A 314 12.19 33.74 25.85
N THR A 315 11.88 32.76 26.68
CA THR A 315 11.45 31.43 26.25
C THR A 315 10.07 31.53 25.61
N PHE A 316 9.89 30.86 24.49
CA PHE A 316 8.58 30.69 23.85
C PHE A 316 8.43 29.23 23.41
N SER A 317 7.19 28.81 23.16
CA SER A 317 6.88 27.50 22.61
C SER A 317 6.23 27.64 21.24
N LEU A 318 6.63 26.81 20.29
CA LEU A 318 6.01 26.73 18.96
C LEU A 318 5.47 25.33 18.74
N ALA A 319 4.21 25.23 18.31
CA ALA A 319 3.63 24.00 17.79
C ALA A 319 3.14 24.26 16.35
N LEU A 320 3.15 23.23 15.52
CA LEU A 320 2.65 23.35 14.15
C LEU A 320 2.08 22.04 13.63
N SER A 321 1.28 22.16 12.58
CA SER A 321 0.84 21.06 11.72
C SER A 321 1.27 21.33 10.28
N ALA A 322 1.80 20.31 9.63
CA ALA A 322 2.26 20.35 8.24
C ALA A 322 1.46 19.36 7.39
N THR A 323 1.01 19.83 6.22
CA THR A 323 0.33 19.01 5.21
C THR A 323 1.02 19.16 3.87
N ILE A 324 1.02 18.08 3.07
CA ILE A 324 1.58 18.08 1.73
C ILE A 324 0.43 18.31 0.74
N ALA A 325 0.49 19.41 0.00
CA ALA A 325 -0.46 19.72 -1.06
C ALA A 325 -0.23 18.82 -2.29
N PRO A 326 -1.22 18.66 -3.18
CA PRO A 326 -1.09 17.80 -4.37
C PRO A 326 0.03 18.19 -5.34
N ASP A 327 0.46 19.46 -5.33
CA ASP A 327 1.57 19.98 -6.12
C ASP A 327 2.96 19.74 -5.47
N GLY A 328 2.98 19.09 -4.29
CA GLY A 328 4.19 18.82 -3.52
C GLY A 328 4.63 19.98 -2.62
N ASN A 329 3.87 21.08 -2.56
CA ASN A 329 4.14 22.16 -1.63
C ASN A 329 3.74 21.78 -0.21
N ILE A 330 4.49 22.29 0.77
CA ILE A 330 4.22 22.06 2.19
C ILE A 330 3.41 23.26 2.70
N ALA A 331 2.19 23.01 3.17
CA ALA A 331 1.41 23.98 3.91
C ALA A 331 1.64 23.75 5.41
N ILE A 332 2.03 24.82 6.11
CA ILE A 332 2.31 24.83 7.55
C ILE A 332 1.27 25.71 8.22
N GLN A 333 0.67 25.22 9.30
CA GLN A 333 -0.22 25.98 10.15
C GLN A 333 0.30 25.92 11.58
N LEU A 334 0.55 27.10 12.17
CA LEU A 334 0.94 27.22 13.57
C LEU A 334 -0.25 26.90 14.49
N ARG A 335 0.03 26.30 15.65
CA ARG A 335 -0.97 25.93 16.66
C ARG A 335 -0.72 26.62 17.99
#